data_AF-A0A392M9E6-F1
#
_entry.id   AF-A0A392M9E6-F1
#
_cell.length_a   1.000
_cell.length_b   1.000
_cell.length_c   1.000
_cell.angle_alpha   90.00
_cell.angle_beta   90.00
_cell.angle_gamma   90.00
#
_symmetry.space_group_name_H-M   'P 1'
#
loop_
_entity.id
_entity.type
_entity.pdbx_description
1 polymer ?
#
loop_
_entity_poly.entity_id
_entity_poly.type
_entity_poly.pdbx_seq_one_letter_code
_entity_poly.pdbx_strand_id
1 'polypeptide(L)'
;MARSSDRWQWQPNPDKGYSVRGAYQLLTSQDSVTLDAAEGFIFVWRLLCDRLPTKANLVTRAILSLEAHYCVSGCGAVESAQHLFLSC
;
A
#
# COMPACT_ATOMS: atom_id res chain seq x y z
N MET A 1 -36.62 -20.75 -17.77
CA MET A 1 -35.42 -20.20 -17.11
C MET A 1 -35.12 -18.85 -17.77
N ALA A 2 -35.54 -17.74 -17.14
CA ALA A 2 -35.31 -16.40 -17.69
C ALA A 2 -33.91 -15.93 -17.31
N ARG A 3 -33.06 -15.69 -18.30
CA ARG A 3 -31.72 -15.10 -18.13
C ARG A 3 -31.91 -13.63 -17.79
N SER A 4 -31.93 -13.29 -16.50
CA SER A 4 -31.92 -11.88 -16.06
C SER A 4 -30.64 -11.24 -16.56
N SER A 5 -30.78 -10.26 -17.46
CA SER A 5 -29.67 -9.47 -17.96
C SER A 5 -29.05 -8.71 -16.79
N ASP A 6 -27.77 -8.91 -16.52
CA ASP A 6 -26.99 -8.04 -15.63
C ASP A 6 -26.96 -6.65 -16.26
N ARG A 7 -27.88 -5.79 -15.82
CA ARG A 7 -27.99 -4.42 -16.29
C ARG A 7 -27.77 -3.51 -15.11
N TRP A 8 -26.74 -2.67 -15.21
CA TRP A 8 -26.51 -1.61 -14.25
C TRP A 8 -27.72 -0.68 -14.24
N GLN A 9 -28.42 -0.63 -13.10
CA GLN A 9 -29.51 0.29 -12.86
C GLN A 9 -29.10 1.24 -11.75
N TRP A 10 -29.13 2.54 -12.04
CA TRP A 10 -28.96 3.57 -11.02
C TRP A 10 -30.22 3.60 -10.16
N GLN A 11 -30.14 3.07 -8.94
CA GLN A 11 -31.21 3.19 -7.95
C GLN A 11 -31.02 4.49 -7.16
N PRO A 12 -31.89 5.50 -7.33
CA PRO A 12 -31.86 6.69 -6.50
C PRO A 12 -32.25 6.33 -5.06
N ASN A 13 -31.69 7.05 -4.08
CA ASN A 13 -32.22 7.01 -2.72
C ASN A 13 -33.68 7.54 -2.74
N PRO A 14 -34.68 6.72 -2.40
CA PRO A 14 -36.10 7.06 -2.55
C PRO A 14 -36.55 8.23 -1.66
N ASP A 15 -35.84 8.50 -0.56
CA ASP A 15 -36.30 9.47 0.45
C ASP A 15 -35.71 10.88 0.28
N LYS A 16 -34.55 11.02 -0.40
CA LYS A 16 -33.79 12.29 -0.44
C LYS A 16 -33.33 12.73 -1.82
N GLY A 17 -33.50 11.92 -2.87
CA GLY A 17 -32.97 12.21 -4.20
C GLY A 17 -31.43 12.26 -4.24
N TYR A 18 -30.87 12.80 -5.33
CA TYR A 18 -29.42 12.99 -5.48
C TYR A 18 -29.03 14.41 -5.04
N SER A 19 -28.32 14.53 -3.91
CA SER A 19 -27.65 15.78 -3.57
C SER A 19 -26.14 15.58 -3.63
N VAL A 20 -25.43 16.59 -4.14
CA VAL A 20 -23.96 16.63 -4.15
C VAL A 20 -23.41 16.40 -2.74
N ARG A 21 -24.09 16.94 -1.72
CA ARG A 21 -23.76 16.76 -0.30
C ARG A 21 -23.86 15.30 0.15
N GLY A 22 -24.91 14.58 -0.25
CA GLY A 22 -25.09 13.16 0.10
C GLY A 22 -24.07 12.26 -0.60
N ALA A 23 -23.73 12.56 -1.86
CA ALA A 23 -22.67 11.87 -2.58
C ALA A 23 -21.30 12.07 -1.91
N TYR A 24 -20.97 13.31 -1.54
CA TYR A 24 -19.75 13.60 -0.78
C TYR A 24 -19.72 12.85 0.55
N GLN A 25 -20.79 12.89 1.35
CA GLN A 25 -20.85 12.18 2.62
C GLN A 25 -20.61 10.67 2.49
N LEU A 26 -21.11 10.05 1.42
CA LEU A 26 -20.96 8.61 1.18
C LEU A 26 -19.54 8.26 0.76
N LEU A 27 -18.92 9.06 -0.10
CA LEU A 27 -17.53 8.90 -0.55
C LEU A 27 -16.55 9.12 0.62
N THR A 28 -16.70 10.22 1.35
CA THR A 28 -15.79 10.57 2.45
C THR A 28 -15.97 9.65 3.68
N SER A 29 -17.12 8.98 3.83
CA SER A 29 -17.32 7.94 4.84
C SER A 29 -16.52 6.67 4.56
N GLN A 30 -16.29 6.34 3.28
CA GLN A 30 -15.50 5.16 2.87
C GLN A 30 -13.99 5.39 2.89
N ASP A 31 -13.53 6.62 2.67
CA ASP A 31 -12.10 6.96 2.52
C ASP A 31 -11.24 6.64 3.75
N SER A 32 -11.84 6.55 4.95
CA SER A 32 -11.07 6.27 6.18
C SER A 32 -10.73 4.80 6.40
N VAL A 33 -11.43 3.87 5.73
CA VAL A 33 -11.28 2.41 5.96
C VAL A 33 -10.39 1.75 4.90
N THR A 34 -10.25 2.34 3.71
CA THR A 34 -9.50 1.74 2.59
C THR A 34 -8.02 2.13 2.53
N LEU A 35 -7.63 3.27 3.11
CA LEU A 35 -6.26 3.78 3.00
C LEU A 35 -5.25 2.92 3.78
N ASP A 36 -5.59 2.54 5.01
CA ASP A 36 -4.74 1.72 5.90
C ASP A 36 -4.45 0.32 5.30
N ALA A 37 -5.48 -0.30 4.71
CA ALA A 37 -5.32 -1.58 4.03
C ALA A 37 -4.39 -1.46 2.80
N ALA A 38 -4.56 -0.40 2.00
CA ALA A 38 -3.75 -0.17 0.80
C ALA A 38 -2.26 0.08 1.13
N GLU A 39 -1.97 0.82 2.19
CA GLU A 39 -0.60 1.08 2.65
C GLU A 39 0.10 -0.22 3.08
N GLY A 40 -0.59 -1.08 3.82
CA GLY A 40 -0.07 -2.41 4.19
C GLY A 40 0.27 -3.27 2.98
N PHE A 41 -0.61 -3.31 1.97
CA PHE A 41 -0.34 -4.07 0.74
C PHE A 41 0.88 -3.56 -0.03
N ILE A 42 1.07 -2.23 -0.11
CA ILE A 42 2.24 -1.64 -0.77
C ILE A 42 3.52 -2.02 -0.03
N PHE A 43 3.53 -1.98 1.30
CA PHE A 43 4.69 -2.37 2.09
C PHE A 43 5.03 -3.86 1.90
N VAL A 44 4.04 -4.74 2.01
CA VAL A 44 4.22 -6.19 1.81
C VAL A 44 4.74 -6.50 0.41
N TRP A 45 4.17 -5.87 -0.62
CA TRP A 45 4.65 -6.01 -1.99
C TRP A 45 6.12 -5.57 -2.13
N ARG A 46 6.49 -4.42 -1.56
CA ARG A 46 7.87 -3.93 -1.61
C ARG A 46 8.82 -4.85 -0.86
N LEU A 47 8.39 -5.45 0.25
CA LEU A 47 9.19 -6.43 1.01
C LEU A 47 9.42 -7.70 0.18
N LEU A 48 8.37 -8.28 -0.39
CA LEU A 48 8.44 -9.51 -1.20
C LEU A 48 9.30 -9.33 -2.46
N CYS A 49 9.28 -8.15 -3.07
CA CYS A 49 10.05 -7.86 -4.28
C CYS A 49 11.46 -7.30 -4.01
N ASP A 50 11.91 -7.23 -2.76
CA ASP A 50 13.16 -6.57 -2.36
C ASP A 50 13.29 -5.14 -2.91
N ARG A 51 12.21 -4.36 -2.76
CA ARG A 51 12.08 -2.97 -3.21
C ARG A 51 11.96 -1.98 -2.06
N LEU A 52 12.29 -2.41 -0.85
CA LEU A 52 12.42 -1.52 0.30
C LEU A 52 13.71 -0.70 0.18
N PRO A 53 13.74 0.55 0.70
CA PRO A 53 14.91 1.42 0.66
C PRO A 53 15.97 1.01 1.70
N THR A 54 16.41 -0.24 1.69
CA THR A 54 17.52 -0.74 2.51
C THR A 54 18.85 -0.26 1.93
N LYS A 55 19.90 -0.11 2.74
CA LYS A 55 21.21 0.30 2.19
C LYS A 55 21.74 -0.67 1.14
N ALA A 56 21.50 -1.97 1.27
CA ALA A 56 21.86 -2.96 0.25
C ALA A 56 21.19 -2.66 -1.12
N ASN A 57 19.90 -2.32 -1.12
CA ASN A 57 19.17 -1.97 -2.33
C ASN A 57 19.62 -0.62 -2.93
N LEU A 58 19.97 0.33 -2.07
CA LEU A 58 20.50 1.63 -2.52
C LEU A 58 21.90 1.50 -3.13
N VAL A 59 22.77 0.65 -2.58
CA VAL A 59 24.09 0.33 -3.16
C VAL A 59 23.94 -0.39 -4.49
N THR A 60 23.04 -1.37 -4.60
CA THR A 60 22.75 -2.07 -5.87
C THR A 60 22.30 -1.10 -6.97
N ARG A 61 21.64 0.00 -6.59
CA ARG A 61 21.20 1.08 -7.49
C ARG A 61 22.25 2.17 -7.70
N ALA A 62 23.45 2.01 -7.15
CA ALA A 62 24.52 3.00 -7.15
C ALA A 62 24.12 4.37 -6.57
N ILE A 63 23.13 4.40 -5.67
CA ILE A 63 22.72 5.62 -4.93
C ILE A 63 23.66 5.84 -3.74
N LEU A 64 24.07 4.77 -3.07
CA LEU A 64 25.05 4.80 -1.98
C LEU A 64 26.36 4.16 -2.41
N SER A 65 27.46 4.63 -1.81
CA SER A 65 28.76 3.95 -1.90
C SER A 65 28.68 2.56 -1.29
N LEU A 66 29.43 1.61 -1.85
CA LEU A 66 29.53 0.26 -1.34
C LEU A 66 29.91 0.25 0.14
N GLU A 67 30.77 1.15 0.61
CA GLU A 67 31.20 1.19 2.03
C GLU A 67 30.07 1.54 3.01
N ALA A 68 28.96 2.10 2.53
CA ALA A 68 27.84 2.55 3.35
C ALA A 68 26.74 1.48 3.53
N HIS A 69 27.00 0.21 3.20
CA HIS A 69 25.99 -0.87 3.19
C HIS A 69 25.67 -1.50 4.55
N TYR A 70 26.41 -1.13 5.60
CA TYR A 70 26.27 -1.74 6.93
C TYR A 70 25.01 -1.30 7.68
N CYS A 71 24.47 -2.23 8.48
CA CYS A 71 23.27 -2.08 9.30
C CYS A 71 23.34 -0.85 10.21
N VAL A 72 22.25 -0.07 10.24
CA VAL A 72 22.11 1.12 11.10
C VAL A 72 22.31 0.82 12.59
N SER A 73 22.00 -0.40 13.04
CA SER A 73 22.17 -0.83 14.43
C SER A 73 23.64 -1.04 14.83
N GLY A 74 24.57 -1.05 13.86
CA GLY A 74 26.00 -1.22 14.13
C GLY A 74 26.47 -2.65 14.37
N CYS A 75 25.66 -3.67 14.10
CA CYS A 75 26.04 -5.08 14.25
C CYS A 75 27.07 -5.57 13.20
N GLY A 76 27.46 -4.72 12.25
CA GLY A 76 28.46 -5.02 11.22
C GLY A 76 27.95 -5.85 10.04
N ALA A 77 26.70 -6.33 10.08
CA ALA A 77 26.07 -7.01 8.96
C ALA A 77 25.57 -6.02 7.88
N VAL A 78 25.30 -6.54 6.68
CA VAL A 78 24.70 -5.77 5.59
C VAL A 78 23.24 -5.45 5.90
N GLU A 79 22.84 -4.21 5.69
CA GLU A 79 21.45 -3.79 5.86
C GLU A 79 20.58 -4.29 4.69
N SER A 80 20.13 -5.53 4.79
CA SER A 80 19.13 -6.14 3.89
C SER A 80 17.75 -6.18 4.56
N ALA A 81 16.69 -6.40 3.79
CA ALA A 81 15.35 -6.55 4.36
C ALA A 81 15.27 -7.77 5.30
N GLN A 82 15.88 -8.89 4.91
CA GLN A 82 15.92 -10.10 5.73
C GLN A 82 16.58 -9.82 7.09
N HIS A 83 17.71 -9.12 7.08
CA HIS A 83 18.41 -8.74 8.31
C HIS A 83 17.57 -7.83 9.20
N LEU A 84 16.96 -6.79 8.63
CA LEU A 84 16.12 -5.84 9.38
C LEU A 84 14.87 -6.48 10.00
N PHE A 85 14.24 -7.46 9.34
CA PHE A 85 12.96 -8.03 9.80
C PHE A 85 13.07 -9.39 10.50
N LEU A 86 14.17 -10.15 10.33
CA LEU A 86 14.31 -11.50 10.88
C LEU A 86 15.34 -11.61 12.01
N SER A 87 16.49 -10.95 11.89
CA SER A 87 17.54 -10.95 12.91
C SER A 87 18.59 -9.89 12.60
N CYS A 88 18.57 -8.81 13.40
CA CYS A 88 19.63 -7.82 13.42
C CYS A 88 20.85 -8.31 14.23
#